data_AF-A0A0S9BQP9-F1
#
_entry.id   AF-A0A0S9BQP9-F1
#
_cell.length_a   1.000
_cell.length_b   1.000
_cell.length_c   1.000
_cell.angle_alpha   90.00
_cell.angle_beta   90.00
_cell.angle_gamma   90.00
#
_symmetry.space_group_name_H-M   'P 1'
#
loop_
_entity.id
_entity.type
_entity.pdbx_description
1 polymer ?
#
loop_
_entity_poly.entity_id
_entity_poly.type
_entity_poly.pdbx_seq_one_letter_code
_entity_poly.pdbx_strand_id
1 'polypeptide(L)'
;MESVALESVVARAATAFPAVDPEERTRDRVLNAVLEHGPISAAELGDLLGFTPAAVRRHLDHLSRDGVIEVKRATRAGAGAGRPARRYVLSSQGQSTLGNDYLDIATLALQRLGEMAGPDAVRQFAVERFGDMERRYAPEINAAGPDITARAQALSEALSRDGFVASTASIEAKAPLPAALSSVQLCQGHCPIQQLAAQFPVFCDVETEVFARLVGVDVRRLSTLARGGHVCTTHIPTGRPAARGPHSPAATPGNLDEVSNHLQERP
;
A
#
# COMPACT_ATOMS: atom_id res chain seq x y z
N MET A 1 -12.33 47.48 32.30
CA MET A 1 -13.60 47.25 31.60
C MET A 1 -13.33 47.24 30.11
N GLU A 2 -12.53 46.30 29.61
CA GLU A 2 -12.84 44.87 29.33
C GLU A 2 -13.89 44.67 28.23
N SER A 3 -13.46 43.95 27.18
CA SER A 3 -14.21 43.05 26.26
C SER A 3 -13.50 43.09 24.89
N VAL A 4 -12.49 42.26 24.58
CA VAL A 4 -12.46 40.82 24.20
C VAL A 4 -13.07 40.51 22.82
N ALA A 5 -12.30 39.70 22.05
CA ALA A 5 -12.56 38.89 20.84
C ALA A 5 -11.90 39.48 19.57
N LEU A 6 -10.72 39.04 19.09
CA LEU A 6 -10.20 37.72 18.69
C LEU A 6 -10.96 37.07 17.51
N GLU A 7 -10.58 37.41 16.28
CA GLU A 7 -10.93 36.67 15.06
C GLU A 7 -9.67 36.22 14.30
N SER A 8 -9.25 35.00 14.67
CA SER A 8 -8.79 33.90 13.81
C SER A 8 -8.40 34.20 12.35
N VAL A 9 -7.09 34.26 12.10
CA VAL A 9 -6.49 34.05 10.77
C VAL A 9 -6.35 32.54 10.53
N VAL A 10 -7.24 31.96 9.70
CA VAL A 10 -7.02 30.64 9.10
C VAL A 10 -7.28 30.77 7.59
N ALA A 11 -6.24 31.16 6.86
CA ALA A 11 -6.21 31.00 5.41
C ALA A 11 -5.88 29.52 5.10
N ARG A 12 -6.91 28.72 4.84
CA ARG A 12 -6.77 27.37 4.28
C ARG A 12 -6.20 27.48 2.87
N ALA A 13 -4.99 26.99 2.66
CA ALA A 13 -4.49 26.67 1.33
C ALA A 13 -5.34 25.52 0.76
N ALA A 14 -6.20 25.84 -0.20
CA ALA A 14 -6.92 24.86 -0.98
C ALA A 14 -5.90 24.13 -1.87
N THR A 15 -5.56 22.90 -1.51
CA THR A 15 -4.84 21.97 -2.39
C THR A 15 -5.72 21.70 -3.60
N ALA A 16 -5.33 22.21 -4.77
CA ALA A 16 -6.00 21.89 -6.03
C ALA A 16 -5.82 20.40 -6.33
N PHE A 17 -6.91 19.64 -6.36
CA PHE A 17 -6.92 18.29 -6.91
C PHE A 17 -6.57 18.36 -8.40
N PRO A 18 -5.78 17.42 -8.94
CA PRO A 18 -5.51 17.38 -10.38
C PRO A 18 -6.85 17.31 -11.12
N ALA A 19 -7.00 18.15 -12.14
CA ALA A 19 -8.21 18.21 -12.95
C ALA A 19 -8.37 16.87 -13.69
N VAL A 20 -9.33 16.05 -13.23
CA VAL A 20 -9.72 14.78 -13.85
C VAL A 20 -10.06 15.03 -15.32
N ASP A 21 -9.50 14.20 -16.21
CA ASP A 21 -9.72 14.28 -17.66
C ASP A 21 -11.24 14.33 -17.94
N PRO A 22 -11.75 15.25 -18.79
CA PRO A 22 -13.15 15.25 -19.20
C PRO A 22 -13.66 13.88 -19.70
N GLU A 23 -12.79 13.07 -20.35
CA GLU A 23 -13.12 11.71 -20.78
C GLU A 23 -13.25 10.74 -19.59
N GLU A 24 -12.46 10.91 -18.53
CA GLU A 24 -12.50 10.12 -17.29
C GLU A 24 -13.77 10.45 -16.48
N ARG A 25 -14.11 11.74 -16.33
CA ARG A 25 -15.39 12.18 -15.73
C ARG A 25 -16.62 11.65 -16.49
N THR A 26 -16.54 11.54 -17.82
CA THR A 26 -17.63 10.99 -18.63
C THR A 26 -17.72 9.47 -18.48
N ARG A 27 -16.59 8.77 -18.38
CA ARG A 27 -16.53 7.32 -18.13
C ARG A 27 -17.12 6.96 -16.77
N ASP A 28 -16.82 7.76 -15.73
CA ASP A 28 -17.38 7.57 -14.39
C ASP A 28 -18.91 7.72 -14.39
N ARG A 29 -19.44 8.72 -15.10
CA ARG A 29 -20.90 8.89 -15.27
C ARG A 29 -21.54 7.70 -15.98
N VAL A 30 -20.89 7.14 -17.00
CA VAL A 30 -21.37 5.94 -17.70
C VAL A 30 -21.31 4.71 -16.77
N LEU A 31 -20.24 4.55 -16.00
CA LEU A 31 -20.10 3.46 -15.03
C LEU A 31 -21.18 3.54 -13.94
N ASN A 32 -21.40 4.72 -13.35
CA ASN A 32 -22.43 4.95 -12.34
C ASN A 32 -23.83 4.66 -12.87
N ALA A 33 -24.13 5.02 -14.12
CA ALA A 33 -25.41 4.68 -14.73
C ALA A 33 -25.58 3.17 -15.01
N VAL A 34 -24.49 2.45 -15.35
CA VAL A 34 -24.52 0.97 -15.47
C VAL A 34 -24.71 0.33 -14.10
N LEU A 35 -24.13 0.90 -13.06
CA LEU A 35 -24.29 0.51 -11.66
C LEU A 35 -25.74 0.64 -11.18
N GLU A 36 -26.35 1.80 -11.42
CA GLU A 36 -27.69 2.13 -10.95
C GLU A 36 -28.80 1.43 -11.74
N HIS A 37 -28.59 1.21 -13.05
CA HIS A 37 -29.65 0.78 -13.96
C HIS A 37 -29.36 -0.53 -14.71
N GLY A 38 -28.25 -1.20 -14.41
CA GLY A 38 -27.89 -2.48 -15.00
C GLY A 38 -28.93 -3.58 -14.71
N PRO A 39 -29.23 -4.50 -15.65
CA PRO A 39 -28.71 -4.59 -17.01
C PRO A 39 -29.28 -3.50 -17.93
N ILE A 40 -28.44 -2.72 -18.60
CA ILE A 40 -28.85 -1.58 -19.46
C ILE A 40 -28.13 -1.60 -20.81
N SER A 41 -28.75 -1.10 -21.87
CA SER A 41 -28.16 -0.96 -23.20
C SER A 41 -27.49 0.40 -23.43
N ALA A 42 -26.61 0.48 -24.42
CA ALA A 42 -25.97 1.75 -24.80
C ALA A 42 -26.95 2.82 -25.32
N ALA A 43 -28.13 2.41 -25.82
CA ALA A 43 -29.17 3.35 -26.24
C ALA A 43 -29.86 3.97 -25.02
N GLU A 44 -30.31 3.14 -24.09
CA GLU A 44 -30.94 3.57 -22.83
C GLU A 44 -29.98 4.48 -22.01
N LEU A 45 -28.68 4.15 -21.97
CA LEU A 45 -27.66 5.00 -21.35
C LEU A 45 -27.45 6.34 -22.08
N GLY A 46 -27.53 6.33 -23.41
CA GLY A 46 -27.42 7.55 -24.22
C GLY A 46 -28.55 8.52 -23.90
N ASP A 47 -29.78 8.00 -23.85
CA ASP A 47 -30.97 8.78 -23.50
C ASP A 47 -30.89 9.33 -22.07
N LEU A 48 -30.44 8.52 -21.10
CA LEU A 48 -30.32 8.91 -19.70
C LEU A 48 -29.26 9.99 -19.47
N LEU A 49 -28.11 9.87 -20.13
CA LEU A 49 -26.93 10.73 -19.87
C LEU A 49 -26.84 11.93 -20.82
N GLY A 50 -27.71 12.01 -21.83
CA GLY A 50 -27.68 13.05 -22.86
C GLY A 50 -26.56 12.86 -23.88
N PHE A 51 -26.17 11.60 -24.16
CA PHE A 51 -25.10 11.26 -25.08
C PHE A 51 -25.60 10.45 -26.27
N THR A 52 -24.87 10.50 -27.39
CA THR A 52 -25.18 9.59 -28.50
C THR A 52 -24.84 8.15 -28.11
N PRO A 53 -25.59 7.15 -28.60
CA PRO A 53 -25.26 5.74 -28.35
C PRO A 53 -23.84 5.34 -28.82
N ALA A 54 -23.28 6.04 -29.81
CA ALA A 54 -21.91 5.83 -30.28
C ALA A 54 -20.87 6.30 -29.24
N ALA A 55 -21.07 7.48 -28.65
CA ALA A 55 -20.19 8.00 -27.61
C ALA A 55 -20.20 7.10 -26.37
N VAL A 56 -21.39 6.68 -25.91
CA VAL A 56 -21.53 5.77 -24.78
C VAL A 56 -20.83 4.42 -25.04
N ARG A 57 -20.96 3.85 -26.25
CA ARG A 57 -20.29 2.58 -26.61
C ARG A 57 -18.77 2.65 -26.48
N ARG A 58 -18.13 3.77 -26.85
CA ARG A 58 -16.68 3.94 -26.68
C ARG A 58 -16.27 3.78 -25.20
N HIS A 59 -17.03 4.37 -24.28
CA HIS A 59 -16.78 4.24 -22.84
C HIS A 59 -17.09 2.83 -22.31
N LEU A 60 -18.20 2.22 -22.74
CA LEU A 60 -18.56 0.85 -22.36
C LEU A 60 -17.54 -0.18 -22.87
N ASP A 61 -17.02 -0.01 -24.08
CA ASP A 61 -15.98 -0.91 -24.60
C ASP A 61 -14.68 -0.77 -23.81
N HIS A 62 -14.35 0.43 -23.33
CA HIS A 62 -13.21 0.65 -22.43
C HIS A 62 -13.42 -0.05 -21.08
N LEU A 63 -14.55 0.22 -20.42
CA LEU A 63 -14.90 -0.40 -19.15
C LEU A 63 -15.00 -1.94 -19.23
N SER A 64 -15.41 -2.46 -20.39
CA SER A 64 -15.48 -3.91 -20.62
C SER A 64 -14.09 -4.52 -20.86
N ARG A 65 -13.17 -3.81 -21.51
CA ARG A 65 -11.77 -4.23 -21.67
C ARG A 65 -11.02 -4.22 -20.34
N ASP A 66 -11.29 -3.22 -19.51
CA ASP A 66 -10.73 -3.09 -18.16
C ASP A 66 -11.35 -4.08 -17.16
N GLY A 67 -12.30 -4.90 -17.62
CA GLY A 67 -12.96 -5.93 -16.81
C GLY A 67 -13.94 -5.37 -15.77
N VAL A 68 -14.21 -4.06 -15.76
CA VAL A 68 -15.12 -3.40 -14.81
C VAL A 68 -16.58 -3.77 -15.06
N ILE A 69 -16.97 -3.92 -16.34
CA ILE A 69 -18.33 -4.31 -16.73
C ILE A 69 -18.30 -5.55 -17.63
N GLU A 70 -19.39 -6.31 -17.64
CA GLU A 70 -19.58 -7.46 -18.51
C GLU A 70 -20.83 -7.32 -19.40
N VAL A 71 -20.78 -7.98 -20.57
CA VAL A 71 -21.87 -7.95 -21.55
C VAL A 71 -22.74 -9.19 -21.39
N LYS A 72 -23.97 -9.00 -20.92
CA LYS A 72 -25.01 -10.02 -20.98
C LYS A 72 -25.79 -9.89 -22.29
N ARG A 73 -25.83 -10.98 -23.07
CA ARG A 73 -26.69 -11.04 -24.26
C ARG A 73 -28.11 -11.32 -23.78
N ALA A 74 -29.03 -10.38 -24.00
CA ALA A 74 -30.43 -10.63 -23.75
C ALA A 74 -31.02 -11.40 -24.93
N THR A 75 -31.42 -12.66 -24.72
CA THR A 75 -32.30 -13.39 -25.63
C THR A 75 -33.73 -12.93 -25.37
N ARG A 76 -34.19 -11.90 -26.10
CA ARG A 76 -35.64 -11.65 -26.17
C ARG A 76 -36.26 -12.64 -27.15
N ALA A 77 -37.15 -13.52 -26.65
CA ALA A 77 -38.09 -14.22 -27.52
C ALA A 77 -38.98 -13.18 -28.20
N GLY A 78 -38.99 -13.14 -29.53
CA GLY A 78 -39.83 -12.23 -30.32
C GLY A 78 -39.18 -10.91 -30.77
N ALA A 79 -37.87 -10.71 -30.58
CA ALA A 79 -37.18 -9.61 -31.24
C ALA A 79 -37.09 -9.91 -32.75
N GLY A 80 -37.67 -9.05 -33.59
CA GLY A 80 -37.63 -9.18 -35.06
C GLY A 80 -36.22 -9.20 -35.64
N ALA A 81 -36.11 -9.26 -36.98
CA ALA A 81 -34.84 -9.35 -37.69
C ALA A 81 -33.84 -8.26 -37.23
N GLY A 82 -32.86 -8.65 -36.41
CA GLY A 82 -31.86 -7.77 -35.84
C GLY A 82 -30.93 -8.50 -34.87
N ARG A 83 -29.67 -8.04 -34.77
CA ARG A 83 -28.70 -8.59 -33.82
C ARG A 83 -29.15 -8.28 -32.38
N PRO A 84 -29.19 -9.25 -31.46
CA PRO A 84 -29.64 -9.03 -30.08
C PRO A 84 -28.84 -7.91 -29.41
N ALA A 85 -29.56 -7.00 -28.72
CA ALA A 85 -28.95 -5.87 -28.05
C ALA A 85 -28.03 -6.33 -26.91
N ARG A 86 -26.80 -5.79 -26.88
CA ARG A 86 -25.88 -5.96 -25.76
C ARG A 86 -26.46 -5.24 -24.54
N ARG A 87 -26.62 -5.94 -23.42
CA ARG A 87 -26.88 -5.33 -22.12
C ARG A 87 -25.60 -5.38 -21.28
N TYR A 88 -25.33 -4.30 -20.58
CA TYR A 88 -24.14 -4.11 -19.78
C TYR A 88 -24.56 -4.15 -18.31
N VAL A 89 -23.81 -4.91 -17.52
CA VAL A 89 -23.91 -4.96 -16.06
C VAL A 89 -22.51 -4.82 -15.49
N LEU A 90 -22.43 -4.44 -14.23
CA LEU A 90 -21.17 -4.48 -13.52
C LEU A 90 -20.68 -5.92 -13.39
N SER A 91 -19.37 -6.13 -13.60
CA SER A 91 -18.75 -7.44 -13.40
C SER A 91 -18.45 -7.66 -11.91
N SER A 92 -18.13 -8.90 -11.52
CA SER A 92 -17.63 -9.20 -10.16
C SER A 92 -16.34 -8.44 -9.84
N GLN A 93 -15.47 -8.23 -10.84
CA GLN A 93 -14.25 -7.43 -10.69
C GLN A 93 -14.59 -5.95 -10.49
N GLY A 94 -15.54 -5.40 -11.26
CA GLY A 94 -16.01 -4.03 -11.10
C GLY A 94 -16.63 -3.79 -9.72
N GLN A 95 -17.38 -4.76 -9.18
CA GLN A 95 -17.92 -4.69 -7.82
C GLN A 95 -16.82 -4.58 -6.76
N SER A 96 -15.70 -5.28 -6.95
CA SER A 96 -14.58 -5.27 -6.00
C SER A 96 -13.80 -3.95 -5.99
N THR A 97 -13.93 -3.15 -7.06
CA THR A 97 -13.21 -1.88 -7.25
C THR A 97 -13.96 -0.68 -6.68
N LEU A 98 -15.27 -0.78 -6.41
CA LEU A 98 -16.16 0.35 -6.08
C LEU A 98 -16.20 0.75 -4.59
N GLY A 99 -15.10 0.52 -3.89
CA GLY A 99 -15.02 0.77 -2.45
C GLY A 99 -15.37 -0.50 -1.71
N ASN A 100 -14.35 -1.04 -1.05
CA ASN A 100 -14.45 -2.32 -0.39
C ASN A 100 -14.24 -2.10 1.11
N ASP A 101 -15.27 -2.38 1.90
CA ASP A 101 -15.29 -2.32 3.37
C ASP A 101 -14.29 -3.29 4.04
N TYR A 102 -13.49 -3.99 3.23
CA TYR A 102 -12.52 -4.99 3.66
C TYR A 102 -11.47 -4.41 4.61
N LEU A 103 -11.05 -3.16 4.39
CA LEU A 103 -10.09 -2.54 5.30
C LEU A 103 -10.72 -2.25 6.66
N ASP A 104 -11.95 -1.76 6.69
CA ASP A 104 -12.67 -1.45 7.93
C ASP A 104 -13.05 -2.75 8.67
N ILE A 105 -13.49 -3.78 7.95
CA ILE A 105 -13.72 -5.12 8.49
C ILE A 105 -12.42 -5.72 9.04
N ALA A 106 -11.31 -5.64 8.30
CA ALA A 106 -10.02 -6.16 8.77
C ALA A 106 -9.52 -5.40 10.00
N THR A 107 -9.69 -4.08 10.01
CA THR A 107 -9.35 -3.22 11.16
C THR A 107 -10.16 -3.63 12.38
N LEU A 108 -11.50 -3.72 12.24
CA LEU A 108 -12.39 -4.14 13.32
C LEU A 108 -12.05 -5.55 13.81
N ALA A 109 -11.76 -6.48 12.91
CA ALA A 109 -11.38 -7.84 13.27
C ALA A 109 -10.10 -7.88 14.11
N LEU A 110 -9.07 -7.11 13.74
CA LEU A 110 -7.82 -7.02 14.51
C LEU A 110 -8.02 -6.33 15.86
N GLN A 111 -8.88 -5.31 15.94
CA GLN A 111 -9.25 -4.69 17.22
C GLN A 111 -9.92 -5.72 18.15
N ARG A 112 -10.92 -6.45 17.64
CA ARG A 112 -11.61 -7.50 18.40
C ARG A 112 -10.70 -8.64 18.80
N LEU A 113 -9.76 -9.02 17.93
CA LEU A 113 -8.75 -10.03 18.25
C LEU A 113 -7.91 -9.61 19.48
N GLY A 114 -7.43 -8.35 19.51
CA GLY A 114 -6.69 -7.82 20.65
C GLY A 114 -7.53 -7.76 21.93
N GLU A 115 -8.80 -7.36 21.83
CA GLU A 115 -9.72 -7.30 22.98
C GLU A 115 -10.04 -8.69 23.56
N MET A 116 -10.26 -9.69 22.70
CA MET A 116 -10.72 -11.02 23.11
C MET A 116 -9.58 -11.95 23.51
N ALA A 117 -8.45 -11.91 22.81
CA ALA A 117 -7.33 -12.84 23.00
C ALA A 117 -6.12 -12.22 23.73
N GLY A 118 -6.20 -10.93 24.08
CA GLY A 118 -5.18 -10.22 24.85
C GLY A 118 -4.20 -9.40 23.99
N PRO A 119 -3.31 -8.63 24.65
CA PRO A 119 -2.51 -7.60 24.01
C PRO A 119 -1.53 -8.12 22.95
N ASP A 120 -1.07 -9.38 23.07
CA ASP A 120 -0.12 -9.98 22.14
C ASP A 120 -0.76 -10.64 20.92
N ALA A 121 -2.09 -10.79 20.89
CA ALA A 121 -2.78 -11.53 19.84
C ALA A 121 -2.57 -10.93 18.44
N VAL A 122 -2.58 -9.59 18.33
CA VAL A 122 -2.31 -8.88 17.07
C VAL A 122 -0.85 -9.08 16.63
N ARG A 123 0.09 -9.12 17.59
CA ARG A 123 1.51 -9.43 17.29
C ARG A 123 1.65 -10.84 16.75
N GLN A 124 1.01 -11.83 17.39
CA GLN A 124 1.06 -13.21 16.95
C GLN A 124 0.51 -13.35 15.52
N PHE A 125 -0.62 -12.70 15.22
CA PHE A 125 -1.16 -12.67 13.87
C PHE A 125 -0.17 -12.07 12.86
N ALA A 126 0.49 -10.96 13.22
CA ALA A 126 1.52 -10.37 12.37
C ALA A 126 2.71 -11.33 12.17
N VAL A 127 3.16 -12.04 13.21
CA VAL A 127 4.23 -13.05 13.14
C VAL A 127 3.86 -14.17 12.18
N GLU A 128 2.63 -14.69 12.25
CA GLU A 128 2.16 -15.73 11.32
C GLU A 128 2.12 -15.20 9.88
N ARG A 129 1.53 -14.01 9.67
CA ARG A 129 1.42 -13.39 8.35
C ARG A 129 2.76 -13.12 7.67
N PHE A 130 3.76 -12.66 8.43
CA PHE A 130 5.10 -12.40 7.91
C PHE A 130 5.99 -13.64 7.92
N GLY A 131 5.72 -14.64 8.75
CA GLY A 131 6.35 -15.95 8.67
C GLY A 131 6.07 -16.64 7.34
N ASP A 132 4.86 -16.48 6.79
CA ASP A 132 4.52 -16.97 5.44
C ASP A 132 5.30 -16.25 4.35
N MET A 133 5.54 -14.95 4.54
CA MET A 133 6.41 -14.15 3.65
C MET A 133 7.86 -14.62 3.73
N GLU A 134 8.39 -14.80 4.94
CA GLU A 134 9.74 -15.27 5.21
C GLU A 134 10.00 -16.63 4.54
N ARG A 135 9.07 -17.59 4.70
CA ARG A 135 9.19 -18.92 4.08
C ARG A 135 9.23 -18.86 2.55
N ARG A 136 8.47 -17.95 1.93
CA ARG A 136 8.50 -17.75 0.46
C ARG A 136 9.79 -17.10 -0.01
N TYR A 137 10.33 -16.15 0.73
CA TYR A 137 11.50 -15.37 0.28
C TYR A 137 12.84 -16.06 0.60
N ALA A 138 12.89 -16.84 1.67
CA ALA A 138 14.13 -17.46 2.15
C ALA A 138 14.92 -18.26 1.10
N PRO A 139 14.30 -19.08 0.21
CA PRO A 139 15.06 -19.84 -0.79
C PRO A 139 15.88 -18.95 -1.72
N GLU A 140 15.29 -17.85 -2.21
CA GLU A 140 15.94 -16.93 -3.15
C GLU A 140 17.01 -16.10 -2.47
N ILE A 141 16.74 -15.62 -1.25
CA ILE A 141 17.71 -14.83 -0.48
C ILE A 141 18.89 -15.70 -0.02
N ASN A 142 18.65 -16.97 0.33
CA ASN A 142 19.72 -17.90 0.69
C ASN A 142 20.59 -18.28 -0.52
N ALA A 143 20.01 -18.33 -1.72
CA ALA A 143 20.76 -18.59 -2.95
C ALA A 143 21.77 -17.47 -3.29
N ALA A 144 21.55 -16.24 -2.79
CA ALA A 144 22.49 -15.13 -2.92
C ALA A 144 23.77 -15.31 -2.06
N GLY A 145 23.84 -16.33 -1.20
CA GLY A 145 25.03 -16.66 -0.42
C GLY A 145 25.24 -15.78 0.82
N PRO A 146 26.50 -15.61 1.29
CA PRO A 146 26.81 -14.90 2.52
C PRO A 146 26.95 -13.38 2.36
N ASP A 147 26.97 -12.85 1.14
CA ASP A 147 27.09 -11.41 0.92
C ASP A 147 25.77 -10.70 1.28
N ILE A 148 25.82 -9.83 2.29
CA ILE A 148 24.66 -9.07 2.78
C ILE A 148 24.11 -8.16 1.68
N THR A 149 24.97 -7.61 0.81
CA THR A 149 24.53 -6.75 -0.30
C THR A 149 23.68 -7.53 -1.28
N ALA A 150 24.17 -8.70 -1.73
CA ALA A 150 23.41 -9.61 -2.59
C ALA A 150 22.11 -10.10 -1.94
N ARG A 151 22.11 -10.42 -0.63
CA ARG A 151 20.89 -10.80 0.11
C ARG A 151 19.87 -9.66 0.17
N ALA A 152 20.31 -8.42 0.38
CA ALA A 152 19.44 -7.25 0.38
C ALA A 152 18.83 -6.98 -1.01
N GLN A 153 19.59 -7.19 -2.09
CA GLN A 153 19.09 -7.11 -3.46
C GLN A 153 18.03 -8.18 -3.73
N ALA A 154 18.29 -9.43 -3.38
CA ALA A 154 17.30 -10.51 -3.51
C ALA A 154 16.02 -10.25 -2.70
N LEU A 155 16.15 -9.69 -1.49
CA LEU A 155 15.00 -9.28 -0.67
C LEU A 155 14.17 -8.18 -1.36
N SER A 156 14.84 -7.19 -1.97
CA SER A 156 14.17 -6.11 -2.72
C SER A 156 13.41 -6.63 -3.95
N GLU A 157 13.97 -7.60 -4.67
CA GLU A 157 13.30 -8.24 -5.80
C GLU A 157 12.05 -9.01 -5.35
N ALA A 158 12.16 -9.76 -4.25
CA ALA A 158 11.04 -10.49 -3.67
C ALA A 158 9.90 -9.57 -3.20
N LEU A 159 10.25 -8.49 -2.50
CA LEU A 159 9.30 -7.46 -2.07
C LEU A 159 8.60 -6.78 -3.27
N SER A 160 9.34 -6.51 -4.35
CA SER A 160 8.75 -5.93 -5.56
C SER A 160 7.71 -6.84 -6.21
N ARG A 161 7.92 -8.16 -6.20
CA ARG A 161 6.92 -9.12 -6.72
C ARG A 161 5.64 -9.14 -5.90
N ASP A 162 5.73 -8.91 -4.59
CA ASP A 162 4.56 -8.77 -3.70
C ASP A 162 4.00 -7.34 -3.67
N GLY A 163 4.45 -6.47 -4.58
CA GLY A 163 3.86 -5.14 -4.80
C GLY A 163 4.38 -4.05 -3.87
N PHE A 164 5.51 -4.24 -3.17
CA PHE A 164 6.08 -3.20 -2.30
C PHE A 164 6.88 -2.11 -3.05
N VAL A 165 7.08 -2.25 -4.37
CA VAL A 165 7.89 -1.32 -5.19
C VAL A 165 9.23 -1.05 -4.51
N ALA A 166 10.02 -2.12 -4.34
CA ALA A 166 11.21 -2.08 -3.52
C ALA A 166 12.49 -1.88 -4.34
N SER A 167 13.44 -1.14 -3.77
CA SER A 167 14.77 -0.91 -4.35
C SER A 167 15.87 -0.95 -3.29
N THR A 168 17.12 -1.18 -3.72
CA THR A 168 18.30 -1.05 -2.86
C THR A 168 19.26 0.01 -3.37
N ALA A 169 19.86 0.77 -2.45
CA ALA A 169 20.97 1.67 -2.75
C ALA A 169 22.14 1.41 -1.78
N SER A 170 23.32 1.14 -2.31
CA SER A 170 24.54 1.04 -1.51
C SER A 170 24.97 2.42 -1.03
N ILE A 171 25.26 2.53 0.26
CA ILE A 171 25.87 3.70 0.87
C ILE A 171 27.27 3.30 1.27
N GLU A 172 28.21 3.66 0.41
CA GLU A 172 29.63 3.50 0.67
C GLU A 172 30.11 4.65 1.55
N ALA A 173 30.84 4.29 2.60
CA ALA A 173 31.46 5.28 3.45
C ALA A 173 32.55 6.01 2.64
N LYS A 174 32.40 7.31 2.39
CA LYS A 174 33.47 8.11 1.77
C LYS A 174 34.69 8.08 2.69
N ALA A 175 35.87 7.85 2.13
CA ALA A 175 37.14 7.90 2.88
C ALA A 175 37.21 9.22 3.69
N PRO A 176 37.63 9.17 4.97
CA PRO A 176 38.37 8.10 5.65
C PRO A 176 37.47 7.21 6.54
N LEU A 177 36.17 7.13 6.28
CA LEU A 177 35.30 6.30 7.11
C LEU A 177 35.61 4.80 6.92
N PRO A 178 35.68 4.01 8.00
CA PRO A 178 35.96 2.59 7.91
C PRO A 178 34.93 1.86 7.03
N ALA A 179 35.37 0.86 6.26
CA ALA A 179 34.48 -0.06 5.52
C ALA A 179 33.43 -0.75 6.42
N ALA A 180 33.68 -0.78 7.74
CA ALA A 180 32.73 -1.21 8.77
C ALA A 180 31.44 -0.36 8.84
N LEU A 181 31.44 0.84 8.24
CA LEU A 181 30.28 1.75 8.16
C LEU A 181 29.55 1.67 6.82
N SER A 182 29.97 0.80 5.90
CA SER A 182 29.22 0.55 4.67
C SER A 182 27.86 -0.06 4.97
N SER A 183 26.86 0.33 4.18
CA SER A 183 25.48 -0.14 4.35
C SER A 183 24.73 -0.19 3.02
N VAL A 184 23.58 -0.85 3.05
CA VAL A 184 22.56 -0.79 2.00
C VAL A 184 21.32 -0.17 2.60
N GLN A 185 20.68 0.74 1.85
CA GLN A 185 19.31 1.15 2.12
C GLN A 185 18.36 0.32 1.27
N LEU A 186 17.49 -0.43 1.94
CA LEU A 186 16.31 -1.05 1.32
C LEU A 186 15.14 -0.07 1.43
N CYS A 187 14.59 0.32 0.29
CA CYS A 187 13.49 1.27 0.17
C CYS A 187 12.24 0.54 -0.32
N GLN A 188 11.05 0.86 0.23
CA GLN A 188 9.75 0.39 -0.28
C GLN A 188 8.89 1.61 -0.61
N GLY A 189 8.59 1.82 -1.90
CA GLY A 189 7.77 2.92 -2.40
C GLY A 189 6.26 2.70 -2.26
N HIS A 190 5.84 1.47 -1.97
CA HIS A 190 4.45 1.11 -1.71
C HIS A 190 4.37 0.09 -0.58
N CYS A 191 3.29 0.13 0.20
CA CYS A 191 3.00 -0.88 1.22
C CYS A 191 1.55 -1.36 1.05
N PRO A 192 1.33 -2.63 0.66
CA PRO A 192 -0.02 -3.18 0.46
C PRO A 192 -0.91 -3.14 1.70
N ILE A 193 -0.32 -3.00 2.89
CA ILE A 193 -1.02 -2.92 4.17
C ILE A 193 -0.81 -1.57 4.87
N GLN A 194 -0.47 -0.50 4.14
CA GLN A 194 -0.09 0.79 4.72
C GLN A 194 -1.10 1.31 5.76
N GLN A 195 -2.39 1.33 5.39
CA GLN A 195 -3.44 1.85 6.27
C GLN A 195 -3.67 0.97 7.49
N LEU A 196 -3.52 -0.36 7.34
CA LEU A 196 -3.59 -1.29 8.46
C LEU A 196 -2.40 -1.10 9.41
N ALA A 197 -1.20 -1.00 8.86
CA ALA A 197 0.03 -0.79 9.63
C ALA A 197 0.08 0.58 10.33
N ALA A 198 -0.63 1.59 9.81
CA ALA A 198 -0.79 2.87 10.49
C ALA A 198 -1.58 2.74 11.81
N GLN A 199 -2.59 1.86 11.83
CA GLN A 199 -3.39 1.57 13.03
C GLN A 199 -2.75 0.51 13.93
N PHE A 200 -1.99 -0.42 13.35
CA PHE A 200 -1.31 -1.51 14.04
C PHE A 200 0.21 -1.49 13.71
N PRO A 201 1.01 -0.63 14.37
CA PRO A 201 2.44 -0.48 14.08
C PRO A 201 3.25 -1.78 14.22
N VAL A 202 2.76 -2.74 15.01
CA VAL A 202 3.37 -4.07 15.19
C VAL A 202 3.63 -4.80 13.87
N PHE A 203 2.85 -4.54 12.81
CA PHE A 203 3.13 -5.12 11.50
C PHE A 203 4.47 -4.63 10.92
N CYS A 204 4.79 -3.34 11.07
CA CYS A 204 6.09 -2.81 10.64
C CYS A 204 7.24 -3.37 11.47
N ASP A 205 7.02 -3.59 12.76
CA ASP A 205 8.04 -4.14 13.67
C ASP A 205 8.37 -5.58 13.29
N VAL A 206 7.35 -6.43 13.12
CA VAL A 206 7.51 -7.83 12.74
C VAL A 206 8.10 -7.98 11.33
N GLU A 207 7.70 -7.14 10.37
CA GLU A 207 8.33 -7.11 9.04
C GLU A 207 9.83 -6.82 9.14
N THR A 208 10.22 -5.86 9.99
CA THR A 208 11.62 -5.49 10.21
C THR A 208 12.41 -6.65 10.84
N GLU A 209 11.82 -7.38 11.78
CA GLU A 209 12.41 -8.60 12.35
C GLU A 209 12.62 -9.69 11.29
N VAL A 210 11.64 -9.89 10.39
CA VAL A 210 11.79 -10.82 9.25
C VAL A 210 12.91 -10.38 8.33
N PHE A 211 13.02 -9.09 8.01
CA PHE A 211 14.13 -8.60 7.20
C PHE A 211 15.47 -8.91 7.85
N ALA A 212 15.63 -8.65 9.16
CA ALA A 212 16.85 -8.96 9.89
C ALA A 212 17.25 -10.44 9.76
N ARG A 213 16.29 -11.36 9.96
CA ARG A 213 16.53 -12.81 9.83
C ARG A 213 16.87 -13.21 8.39
N LEU A 214 16.17 -12.66 7.41
CA LEU A 214 16.40 -12.95 5.99
C LEU A 214 17.77 -12.45 5.54
N VAL A 215 18.20 -11.24 5.92
CA VAL A 215 19.51 -10.73 5.50
C VAL A 215 20.66 -11.24 6.37
N GLY A 216 20.39 -11.70 7.60
CA GLY A 216 21.38 -12.26 8.52
C GLY A 216 22.12 -11.22 9.38
N VAL A 217 21.62 -9.99 9.44
CA VAL A 217 22.15 -8.90 10.28
C VAL A 217 21.02 -8.09 10.90
N ASP A 218 21.31 -7.45 12.02
CA ASP A 218 20.37 -6.49 12.60
C ASP A 218 20.18 -5.30 11.64
N VAL A 219 18.93 -5.07 11.27
CA VAL A 219 18.53 -3.95 10.41
C VAL A 219 17.79 -2.91 11.24
N ARG A 220 17.76 -1.67 10.74
CA ARG A 220 17.03 -0.58 11.39
C ARG A 220 16.08 0.09 10.42
N ARG A 221 14.79 0.09 10.77
CA ARG A 221 13.78 0.91 10.07
C ARG A 221 13.98 2.38 10.43
N LEU A 222 14.20 3.21 9.42
CA LEU A 222 14.42 4.67 9.55
C LEU A 222 13.15 5.48 9.27
N SER A 223 12.33 5.01 8.33
CA SER A 223 11.09 5.66 7.90
C SER A 223 10.06 4.61 7.52
N THR A 224 8.77 4.94 7.65
CA THR A 224 7.66 4.10 7.18
C THR A 224 6.58 4.94 6.52
N LEU A 225 5.96 4.40 5.46
CA LEU A 225 4.74 4.94 4.85
C LEU A 225 3.58 4.99 5.87
N ALA A 226 3.51 4.03 6.79
CA ALA A 226 2.48 3.94 7.83
C ALA A 226 2.52 5.11 8.82
N ARG A 227 3.70 5.71 9.05
CA ARG A 227 3.87 6.90 9.89
C ARG A 227 3.92 8.21 9.09
N GLY A 228 3.45 8.19 7.84
CA GLY A 228 3.40 9.36 6.97
C GLY A 228 4.70 9.71 6.24
N GLY A 229 5.72 8.84 6.29
CA GLY A 229 6.89 9.00 5.43
C GLY A 229 6.54 8.83 3.95
N HIS A 230 7.38 9.35 3.05
CA HIS A 230 7.20 9.19 1.60
C HIS A 230 7.67 7.83 1.06
N VAL A 231 8.52 7.15 1.83
CA VAL A 231 9.11 5.84 1.49
C VAL A 231 9.43 5.12 2.80
N CYS A 232 9.23 3.81 2.86
CA CYS A 232 9.81 3.01 3.95
C CYS A 232 11.31 2.85 3.67
N THR A 233 12.17 3.15 4.64
CA THR A 233 13.62 2.99 4.48
C THR A 233 14.16 2.12 5.60
N THR A 234 14.83 1.03 5.24
CA THR A 234 15.51 0.12 6.16
C THR A 234 17.01 0.19 5.90
N HIS A 235 17.77 0.54 6.93
CA HIS A 235 19.23 0.51 6.90
C HIS A 235 19.73 -0.89 7.23
N ILE A 236 20.57 -1.44 6.35
CA ILE A 236 21.17 -2.76 6.43
C ILE A 236 22.70 -2.59 6.49
N PRO A 237 23.35 -2.81 7.64
CA PRO A 237 24.81 -2.70 7.72
C PRO A 237 25.47 -3.83 6.94
N THR A 238 26.45 -3.52 6.08
CA THR A 238 27.21 -4.52 5.31
C THR A 238 28.64 -4.70 5.83
N GLY A 239 29.15 -3.75 6.62
CA GLY A 239 30.49 -3.76 7.19
C GLY A 239 30.65 -4.51 8.52
N ARG A 240 29.57 -5.05 9.10
CA ARG A 240 29.61 -5.87 10.34
C ARG A 240 29.44 -7.36 10.02
N PRO A 241 30.10 -8.26 10.77
CA PRO A 241 29.82 -9.69 10.67
C PRO A 241 28.34 -9.98 10.95
N ALA A 242 27.78 -10.96 10.24
CA ALA A 242 26.45 -11.50 10.49
C ALA A 242 26.24 -11.78 12.00
N ALA A 243 25.09 -11.38 12.53
CA ALA A 243 24.77 -11.60 13.94
C ALA A 243 24.74 -13.12 14.23
N ARG A 244 25.48 -13.58 15.24
CA ARG A 244 25.44 -14.98 15.68
C ARG A 244 24.24 -15.18 16.62
N GLY A 245 23.15 -15.74 16.10
CA GLY A 245 22.07 -16.36 16.90
C GLY A 245 21.03 -15.39 17.52
N PRO A 246 19.90 -15.93 18.01
CA PRO A 246 18.75 -15.12 18.42
C PRO A 246 19.03 -14.36 19.71
N HIS A 247 19.08 -13.03 19.62
CA HIS A 247 19.11 -12.15 20.78
C HIS A 247 17.70 -11.98 21.35
N SER A 248 17.48 -12.56 22.54
CA SER A 248 16.47 -12.08 23.47
C SER A 248 16.86 -10.65 23.90
N PRO A 249 15.99 -9.64 23.82
CA PRO A 249 16.36 -8.29 24.21
C PRO A 249 16.58 -8.26 25.72
N ALA A 250 17.83 -8.15 26.14
CA ALA A 250 18.17 -7.82 27.52
C ALA A 250 17.71 -6.38 27.78
N ALA A 251 16.74 -6.23 28.68
CA ALA A 251 16.31 -4.93 29.17
C ALA A 251 17.48 -4.26 29.89
N THR A 252 18.01 -3.19 29.30
CA THR A 252 18.86 -2.24 30.02
C THR A 252 17.95 -1.15 30.59
N PRO A 253 18.00 -0.86 31.90
CA PRO A 253 17.18 0.19 32.50
C PRO A 253 17.64 1.56 31.98
N GLY A 254 16.67 2.35 31.52
CA GLY A 254 16.91 3.68 30.97
C GLY A 254 17.48 4.64 32.01
N ASN A 255 18.58 5.30 31.64
CA ASN A 255 19.00 6.53 32.30
C ASN A 255 18.41 7.70 31.51
N LEU A 256 17.47 8.41 32.13
CA LEU A 256 16.87 9.64 31.62
C LEU A 256 17.86 10.78 31.87
N ASP A 257 18.73 11.06 30.90
CA ASP A 257 19.39 12.36 30.71
C ASP A 257 20.22 12.31 29.42
N GLU A 258 19.56 12.46 28.26
CA GLU A 258 20.28 12.82 27.04
C GLU A 258 19.52 13.94 26.33
N VAL A 259 20.12 15.12 26.39
CA VAL A 259 19.61 16.40 25.89
C VAL A 259 19.48 16.34 24.37
N SER A 260 18.27 16.60 23.87
CA SER A 260 17.91 16.61 22.46
C SER A 260 18.65 17.71 21.69
N ASN A 261 19.58 17.33 20.82
CA ASN A 261 20.34 18.23 19.93
C ASN A 261 19.55 18.63 18.66
N HIS A 262 18.27 18.98 18.79
CA HIS A 262 17.41 19.29 17.64
C HIS A 262 17.07 20.77 17.42
N LEU A 263 17.86 21.69 17.97
CA LEU A 263 17.81 23.11 17.62
C LEU A 263 19.19 23.61 17.22
N GLN A 264 19.62 23.24 16.01
CA GLN A 264 20.61 24.03 15.28
C GLN A 264 20.00 24.44 13.94
N GLU A 265 19.65 25.73 13.92
CA GLU A 265 19.13 26.52 12.82
C GLU A 265 19.99 26.42 11.57
N ARG A 266 19.35 26.59 10.41
CA ARG A 266 20.02 26.94 9.16
C ARG A 266 19.18 28.01 8.42
N PRO A 267 19.86 28.87 7.63
CA PRO A 267 19.59 30.30 7.51
C PRO A 267 18.42 30.69 6.62
#